data_AF-A0A0E0F610-F1
#
_entry.id   AF-A0A0E0F610-F1
#
_cell.length_a   1.000
_cell.length_b   1.000
_cell.length_c   1.000
_cell.angle_alpha   90.00
_cell.angle_beta   90.00
_cell.angle_gamma   90.00
#
_symmetry.space_group_name_H-M   'P 1'
#
loop_
_entity.id
_entity.type
_entity.pdbx_description
1 polymer ?
#
loop_
_entity_poly.entity_id
_entity_poly.type
_entity_poly.pdbx_seq_one_letter_code
_entity_poly.pdbx_strand_id
1 'polypeptide(L)'
;MALMKEAERLDVPFQFNPVVSRLDALDVESLRVKTGERRSQESGLSPSTSRADASPKVMVVTEQEASHNAALLTERFVEALNYYAALFDGLEVGAARGSVEHTRVERWLLGEEIMNIWHERLERWVRRLEGAGFGRIPLSYYALLQARRVAQGLRCDGFKVR
;
A
#
# COMPACT_ATOMS: atom_id res chain seq x y z
N MET A 1 -14.30 -8.55 12.12
CA MET A 1 -14.78 -8.35 13.51
C MET A 1 -13.94 -7.32 14.29
N ALA A 2 -12.59 -7.36 14.23
CA ALA A 2 -11.73 -6.44 15.00
C ALA A 2 -12.02 -4.94 14.76
N LEU A 3 -12.16 -4.49 13.50
CA LEU A 3 -12.42 -3.08 13.20
C LEU A 3 -13.73 -2.54 13.79
N MET A 4 -14.81 -3.33 13.69
CA MET A 4 -16.11 -2.92 14.25
C MET A 4 -16.07 -2.83 15.78
N LYS A 5 -15.37 -3.78 16.44
CA LYS A 5 -15.19 -3.77 17.89
C LYS A 5 -14.39 -2.55 18.36
N GLU A 6 -13.33 -2.18 17.66
CA GLU A 6 -12.54 -0.99 18.00
C GLU A 6 -13.32 0.31 17.75
N ALA A 7 -14.12 0.38 16.68
CA ALA A 7 -14.98 1.54 16.42
C ALA A 7 -16.04 1.72 17.50
N GLU A 8 -16.69 0.63 17.94
CA GLU A 8 -17.62 0.64 19.06
C GLU A 8 -16.95 1.09 20.37
N ARG A 9 -15.76 0.57 20.66
CA ARG A 9 -14.98 0.99 21.84
C ARG A 9 -14.65 2.49 21.83
N LEU A 10 -14.47 3.06 20.65
CA LEU A 10 -14.15 4.48 20.46
C LEU A 10 -15.40 5.36 20.27
N ASP A 11 -16.60 4.78 20.34
CA ASP A 11 -17.88 5.45 20.06
C ASP A 11 -17.91 6.15 18.69
N VAL A 12 -17.34 5.48 17.68
CA VAL A 12 -17.27 5.99 16.30
C VAL A 12 -18.29 5.25 15.43
N PRO A 13 -19.24 5.96 14.78
CA PRO A 13 -20.14 5.34 13.81
C PRO A 13 -19.32 4.83 12.63
N PHE A 14 -19.36 3.51 12.42
CA PHE A 14 -18.52 2.84 11.44
C PHE A 14 -19.29 1.77 10.66
N GLN A 15 -19.04 1.68 9.35
CA GLN A 15 -19.59 0.67 8.48
C GLN A 15 -18.46 0.02 7.67
N PHE A 16 -18.42 -1.31 7.65
CA PHE A 16 -17.49 -2.07 6.82
C PHE A 16 -18.25 -2.78 5.69
N ASN A 17 -17.87 -2.48 4.45
CA ASN A 17 -18.47 -3.06 3.24
C ASN A 17 -17.41 -3.92 2.52
N PRO A 18 -17.34 -5.25 2.78
CA PRO A 18 -16.36 -6.09 2.12
C PRO A 18 -16.71 -6.28 0.64
N VAL A 19 -15.72 -6.13 -0.22
CA VAL A 19 -15.78 -6.52 -1.63
C VAL A 19 -14.78 -7.65 -1.83
N VAL A 20 -15.25 -8.80 -2.32
CA VAL A 20 -14.42 -9.98 -2.55
C VAL A 20 -14.25 -10.18 -4.04
N SER A 21 -13.13 -9.74 -4.58
CA SER A 21 -12.73 -9.98 -5.97
C SER A 21 -11.21 -9.99 -6.09
N ARG A 22 -10.70 -10.54 -7.20
CA ARG A 22 -9.32 -10.27 -7.60
C ARG A 22 -9.23 -8.83 -8.10
N LEU A 23 -8.06 -8.19 -7.96
CA LEU A 23 -7.88 -6.79 -8.33
C LEU A 23 -8.05 -6.55 -9.84
N ASP A 24 -7.62 -7.50 -10.66
CA ASP A 24 -7.79 -7.49 -12.13
C ASP A 24 -9.25 -7.65 -12.58
N ALA A 25 -10.11 -8.15 -11.70
CA ALA A 25 -11.54 -8.33 -11.94
C ALA A 25 -12.41 -7.39 -11.08
N LEU A 26 -11.79 -6.42 -10.39
CA LEU A 26 -12.50 -5.47 -9.54
C LEU A 26 -13.13 -4.38 -10.40
N ASP A 27 -14.44 -4.24 -10.28
CA ASP A 27 -15.19 -3.14 -10.90
C ASP A 27 -15.36 -1.99 -9.90
N VAL A 28 -15.20 -0.75 -10.35
CA VAL A 28 -15.31 0.45 -9.50
C VAL A 28 -16.74 0.61 -8.97
N GLU A 29 -17.76 0.16 -9.71
CA GLU A 29 -19.14 0.21 -9.25
C GLU A 29 -19.39 -0.69 -8.02
N SER A 30 -18.61 -1.77 -7.90
CA SER A 30 -18.68 -2.68 -6.74
C SER A 30 -18.26 -2.00 -5.43
N LEU A 31 -17.49 -0.90 -5.51
CA LEU A 31 -17.05 -0.13 -4.34
C LEU A 31 -18.19 0.70 -3.71
N ARG A 32 -19.35 0.82 -4.39
CA ARG A 32 -20.56 1.51 -3.89
C ARG A 32 -20.27 2.87 -3.25
N VAL A 33 -19.40 3.66 -3.89
CA VAL A 33 -18.99 4.97 -3.38
C VAL A 33 -20.21 5.89 -3.36
N LYS A 34 -20.63 6.34 -2.17
CA LYS A 34 -21.70 7.34 -2.04
C LYS A 34 -21.13 8.72 -2.38
N THR A 35 -21.50 9.27 -3.53
CA THR A 35 -21.17 10.65 -3.90
C THR A 35 -21.99 11.61 -3.03
N GLY A 36 -21.35 12.23 -2.03
CA GLY A 36 -21.89 13.38 -1.28
C GLY A 36 -22.81 13.04 -0.11
N GLU A 37 -22.24 12.81 1.07
CA GLU A 37 -22.98 12.94 2.33
C GLU A 37 -23.12 14.42 2.72
N ARG A 38 -24.16 15.04 2.15
CA ARG A 38 -25.07 15.98 2.82
C ARG A 38 -26.33 16.06 1.96
N ARG A 39 -27.28 15.15 2.16
CA ARG A 39 -28.64 15.28 1.65
C ARG A 39 -29.55 15.63 2.82
N SER A 40 -29.93 16.91 2.89
CA SER A 40 -31.23 17.28 3.41
C SER A 40 -32.28 16.52 2.59
N GLN A 41 -33.28 15.94 3.26
CA GLN A 41 -34.41 15.32 2.59
C GLN A 41 -35.06 16.34 1.65
N GLU A 42 -35.04 16.07 0.35
CA GLU A 42 -36.08 16.55 -0.55
C GLU A 42 -36.29 15.57 -1.70
N SER A 43 -37.54 15.53 -2.11
CA SER A 43 -38.27 14.46 -2.78
C SER A 43 -37.77 14.07 -4.18
N GLY A 44 -37.84 12.76 -4.42
CA GLY A 44 -38.33 12.14 -5.67
C GLY A 44 -37.70 12.59 -6.98
N LEU A 45 -36.74 11.79 -7.48
CA LEU A 45 -36.54 11.48 -8.91
C LEU A 45 -35.49 10.37 -9.02
N SER A 46 -35.77 9.36 -9.85
CA SER A 46 -34.99 8.14 -10.07
C SER A 46 -33.54 8.46 -10.46
N PRO A 47 -32.52 7.76 -9.92
CA PRO A 47 -31.16 7.93 -10.39
C PRO A 47 -30.96 7.06 -11.65
N SER A 48 -30.84 7.71 -12.80
CA SER A 48 -30.09 7.13 -13.92
C SER A 48 -28.66 6.89 -13.42
N THR A 49 -28.17 5.66 -13.61
CA THR A 49 -26.84 5.22 -13.21
C THR A 49 -25.78 5.97 -14.02
N SER A 50 -25.41 7.16 -13.57
CA SER A 50 -24.24 7.87 -14.06
C SER A 50 -23.02 7.10 -13.60
N ARG A 51 -22.17 6.66 -14.56
CA ARG A 51 -20.86 6.06 -14.33
C ARG A 51 -20.15 6.82 -13.21
N ALA A 52 -20.08 6.21 -12.03
CA ALA A 52 -19.45 6.80 -10.88
C ALA A 52 -17.94 6.65 -11.08
N ASP A 53 -17.33 7.53 -11.88
CA ASP A 53 -15.88 7.68 -11.88
C ASP A 53 -15.47 8.09 -10.46
N ALA A 54 -15.02 7.11 -9.68
CA ALA A 54 -14.55 7.32 -8.32
C ALA A 54 -13.35 8.28 -8.41
N SER A 55 -13.59 9.52 -7.99
CA SER A 55 -12.60 10.60 -7.99
C SER A 55 -12.12 10.80 -6.54
N PRO A 56 -11.15 9.98 -6.07
CA PRO A 56 -10.68 10.09 -4.70
C PRO A 56 -10.07 11.48 -4.47
N LYS A 57 -10.36 12.06 -3.30
CA LYS A 57 -9.75 13.35 -2.91
C LYS A 57 -8.25 13.22 -2.64
N VAL A 58 -7.83 12.07 -2.10
CA VAL A 58 -6.46 11.72 -1.82
C VAL A 58 -6.30 10.23 -2.10
N MET A 59 -5.22 9.86 -2.80
CA MET A 59 -4.79 8.48 -2.98
C MET A 59 -3.40 8.35 -2.37
N VAL A 60 -3.23 7.36 -1.48
CA VAL A 60 -1.94 7.02 -0.88
C VAL A 60 -1.48 5.71 -1.48
N VAL A 61 -0.24 5.69 -1.98
CA VAL A 61 0.35 4.55 -2.66
C VAL A 61 1.63 4.16 -1.92
N THR A 62 1.79 2.86 -1.63
CA THR A 62 2.97 2.28 -1.00
C THR A 62 3.49 1.16 -1.88
N GLU A 63 4.69 1.32 -2.43
CA GLU A 63 5.27 0.43 -3.43
C GLU A 63 6.73 0.11 -3.08
N GLN A 64 7.22 -1.04 -3.54
CA GLN A 64 8.61 -1.45 -3.40
C GLN A 64 9.53 -0.55 -4.25
N GLU A 65 10.45 0.15 -3.59
CA GLU A 65 11.42 1.03 -4.26
C GLU A 65 12.57 0.20 -4.85
N ALA A 66 12.34 -0.41 -6.01
CA ALA A 66 13.34 -1.18 -6.75
C ALA A 66 13.07 -1.19 -8.27
N SER A 67 14.11 -1.38 -9.08
CA SER A 67 13.98 -1.44 -10.55
C SER A 67 14.07 -2.87 -11.09
N HIS A 68 13.20 -3.78 -10.60
CA HIS A 68 13.22 -5.18 -11.02
C HIS A 68 12.56 -5.48 -12.36
N ASN A 69 12.12 -4.46 -13.11
CA ASN A 69 11.56 -4.63 -14.45
C ASN A 69 12.42 -3.99 -15.56
N ALA A 70 13.71 -3.79 -15.31
CA ALA A 70 14.66 -3.37 -16.34
C ALA A 70 14.67 -4.35 -17.54
N ALA A 71 15.05 -3.87 -18.73
CA ALA A 71 15.02 -4.67 -19.95
C ALA A 71 16.03 -5.84 -19.90
N LEU A 72 17.23 -5.58 -19.39
CA LEU A 72 18.31 -6.55 -19.33
C LEU A 72 18.20 -7.42 -18.08
N LEU A 73 18.34 -8.74 -18.26
CA LEU A 73 18.31 -9.69 -17.13
C LEU A 73 19.40 -9.39 -16.10
N THR A 74 20.60 -9.04 -16.55
CA THR A 74 21.74 -8.74 -15.66
C THR A 74 21.44 -7.55 -14.74
N GLU A 75 20.80 -6.50 -15.27
CA GLU A 75 20.40 -5.34 -14.47
C GLU A 75 19.35 -5.72 -13.44
N ARG A 76 18.31 -6.48 -13.86
CA ARG A 76 17.29 -7.00 -12.93
C ARG A 76 17.90 -7.87 -11.83
N PHE A 77 18.83 -8.73 -12.20
CA PHE A 77 19.46 -9.69 -11.28
C PHE A 77 20.32 -8.97 -10.23
N VAL A 78 21.19 -8.04 -10.66
CA VAL A 78 22.06 -7.28 -9.74
C VAL A 78 21.21 -6.40 -8.81
N GLU A 79 20.19 -5.73 -9.35
CA GLU A 79 19.30 -4.90 -8.55
C GLU A 79 18.51 -5.74 -7.53
N ALA A 80 17.95 -6.87 -7.96
CA ALA A 80 17.25 -7.80 -7.07
C ALA A 80 18.15 -8.36 -5.98
N LEU A 81 19.37 -8.76 -6.32
CA LEU A 81 20.34 -9.26 -5.35
C LEU A 81 20.60 -8.21 -4.25
N ASN A 82 20.87 -6.95 -4.65
CA ASN A 82 21.13 -5.87 -3.70
C ASN A 82 19.90 -5.55 -2.85
N TYR A 83 18.71 -5.49 -3.47
CA TYR A 83 17.46 -5.19 -2.79
C TYR A 83 17.10 -6.26 -1.75
N TYR A 84 17.09 -7.54 -2.16
CA TYR A 84 16.74 -8.62 -1.25
C TYR A 84 17.82 -8.85 -0.20
N ALA A 85 19.11 -8.70 -0.52
CA ALA A 85 20.16 -8.75 0.51
C ALA A 85 19.88 -7.79 1.67
N ALA A 86 19.50 -6.55 1.38
CA ALA A 86 19.13 -5.58 2.43
C ALA A 86 17.88 -6.00 3.23
N LEU A 87 16.91 -6.68 2.61
CA LEU A 87 15.73 -7.22 3.32
C LEU A 87 16.08 -8.42 4.20
N PHE A 88 16.93 -9.33 3.73
CA PHE A 88 17.41 -10.47 4.52
C PHE A 88 18.25 -9.97 5.71
N ASP A 89 19.18 -9.03 5.50
CA ASP A 89 19.94 -8.39 6.58
C ASP A 89 19.00 -7.72 7.61
N GLY A 90 17.95 -7.04 7.14
CA GLY A 90 16.94 -6.43 8.01
C GLY A 90 16.13 -7.46 8.82
N LEU A 91 15.85 -8.63 8.23
CA LEU A 91 15.15 -9.72 8.90
C LEU A 91 15.99 -10.35 10.01
N GLU A 92 17.30 -10.49 9.82
CA GLU A 92 18.22 -11.00 10.84
C GLU A 92 18.26 -10.13 12.10
N VAL A 93 18.00 -8.82 11.97
CA VAL A 93 17.88 -7.92 13.12
C VAL A 93 16.55 -8.08 13.84
N GLY A 94 15.46 -8.35 13.10
CA GLY A 94 14.10 -8.39 13.63
C GLY A 94 13.68 -9.74 14.23
N ALA A 95 14.29 -10.85 13.79
CA ALA A 95 13.96 -12.19 14.25
C ALA A 95 15.21 -13.07 14.36
N ALA A 96 15.26 -13.93 15.39
CA ALA A 96 16.36 -14.87 15.55
C ALA A 96 16.44 -15.81 14.33
N ARG A 97 17.64 -15.93 13.77
CA ARG A 97 17.91 -16.80 12.63
C ARG A 97 17.50 -18.24 12.94
N GLY A 98 16.73 -18.85 12.03
CA GLY A 98 16.20 -20.21 12.19
C GLY A 98 14.94 -20.33 13.06
N SER A 99 14.38 -19.22 13.56
CA SER A 99 13.02 -19.22 14.13
C SER A 99 11.97 -19.55 13.06
N VAL A 100 10.82 -20.06 13.49
CA VAL A 100 9.72 -20.43 12.59
C VAL A 100 9.22 -19.21 11.82
N GLU A 101 9.17 -18.06 12.48
CA GLU A 101 8.79 -16.76 11.93
C GLU A 101 9.78 -16.31 10.85
N HIS A 102 11.08 -16.40 11.14
CA HIS A 102 12.14 -16.05 10.19
C HIS A 102 12.03 -16.92 8.92
N THR A 103 12.02 -18.24 9.07
CA THR A 103 11.92 -19.16 7.94
C THR A 103 10.62 -18.98 7.15
N ARG A 104 9.51 -18.61 7.82
CA ARG A 104 8.25 -18.32 7.14
C ARG A 104 8.35 -17.08 6.26
N VAL A 105 8.91 -15.99 6.78
CA VAL A 105 9.09 -14.74 6.03
C VAL A 105 10.05 -14.96 4.86
N GLU A 106 11.20 -15.59 5.10
CA GLU A 106 12.18 -15.87 4.04
C GLU A 106 11.59 -16.71 2.91
N ARG A 107 10.91 -17.81 3.26
CA ARG A 107 10.48 -18.79 2.26
C ARG A 107 9.20 -18.40 1.55
N TRP A 108 8.19 -17.95 2.31
CA TRP A 108 6.84 -17.80 1.78
C TRP A 108 6.46 -16.36 1.44
N LEU A 109 7.24 -15.38 1.89
CA LEU A 109 7.07 -13.99 1.48
C LEU A 109 8.15 -13.60 0.48
N LEU A 110 9.41 -13.53 0.93
CA LEU A 110 10.51 -13.08 0.08
C LEU A 110 10.82 -14.07 -1.05
N GLY A 111 10.82 -15.37 -0.76
CA GLY A 111 11.05 -16.41 -1.75
C GLY A 111 10.05 -16.38 -2.90
N GLU A 112 8.75 -16.24 -2.60
CA GLU A 112 7.70 -16.14 -3.62
C GLU A 112 7.80 -14.83 -4.42
N GLU A 113 8.14 -13.71 -3.77
CA GLU A 113 8.36 -12.41 -4.44
C GLU A 113 9.54 -12.48 -5.41
N ILE A 114 10.63 -13.15 -5.02
CA ILE A 114 11.83 -13.38 -5.86
C ILE A 114 11.48 -14.19 -7.12
N MET A 115 10.57 -15.16 -7.01
CA MET A 115 10.15 -15.99 -8.15
C MET A 115 9.35 -15.20 -9.20
N ASN A 116 8.74 -14.07 -8.83
CA ASN A 116 7.91 -13.25 -9.72
C ASN A 116 8.21 -11.75 -9.59
N ILE A 117 9.49 -11.37 -9.73
CA ILE A 117 9.93 -9.98 -9.52
C ILE A 117 9.44 -9.01 -10.61
N TRP A 118 8.64 -8.03 -10.20
CA TRP A 118 8.25 -6.89 -11.04
C TRP A 118 8.05 -5.64 -10.20
N HIS A 119 9.13 -4.92 -9.89
CA HIS A 119 9.10 -3.66 -9.13
C HIS A 119 9.49 -2.48 -10.00
N GLU A 120 8.91 -1.32 -9.70
CA GLU A 120 9.23 -0.03 -10.33
C GLU A 120 9.54 1.02 -9.28
N ARG A 121 10.54 1.87 -9.54
CA ARG A 121 10.91 2.99 -8.67
C ARG A 121 9.83 4.08 -8.63
N LEU A 122 9.81 4.83 -7.54
CA LEU A 122 8.89 5.93 -7.28
C LEU A 122 8.76 6.91 -8.44
N GLU A 123 9.86 7.28 -9.09
CA GLU A 123 9.81 8.22 -10.22
C GLU A 123 8.92 7.74 -11.37
N ARG A 124 8.90 6.43 -11.64
CA ARG A 124 8.06 5.87 -12.69
C ARG A 124 6.59 5.87 -12.28
N TRP A 125 6.30 5.54 -11.03
CA TRP A 125 4.97 5.65 -10.45
C TRP A 125 4.44 7.09 -10.47
N VAL A 126 5.27 8.06 -10.11
CA VAL A 126 4.92 9.49 -10.19
C VAL A 126 4.52 9.88 -11.59
N ARG A 127 5.32 9.53 -12.62
CA ARG A 127 4.98 9.83 -14.03
C ARG A 127 3.67 9.17 -14.47
N ARG A 128 3.41 7.92 -14.06
CA ARG A 128 2.15 7.21 -14.37
C ARG A 128 0.95 7.91 -13.74
N LEU A 129 1.05 8.31 -12.48
CA LEU A 129 -0.02 8.98 -11.74
C LEU A 129 -0.27 10.40 -12.28
N GLU A 130 0.78 11.17 -12.56
CA GLU A 130 0.66 12.49 -13.19
C GLU A 130 0.04 12.38 -14.59
N GLY A 131 0.43 11.38 -15.38
CA GLY A 131 -0.18 11.07 -16.68
C GLY A 131 -1.66 10.66 -16.58
N ALA A 132 -2.09 10.14 -15.43
CA ALA A 132 -3.49 9.81 -15.13
C ALA A 132 -4.25 10.99 -14.49
N GLY A 133 -3.65 12.18 -14.39
CA GLY A 133 -4.29 13.39 -13.87
C GLY A 133 -4.17 13.60 -12.36
N PHE A 134 -3.38 12.80 -11.65
CA PHE A 134 -3.13 12.99 -10.22
C PHE A 134 -2.04 14.04 -9.96
N GLY A 135 -2.25 14.87 -8.94
CA GLY A 135 -1.23 15.76 -8.40
C GLY A 135 -0.51 15.15 -7.19
N ARG A 136 0.77 15.49 -7.00
CA ARG A 136 1.55 15.06 -5.84
C ARG A 136 1.18 15.89 -4.60
N ILE A 137 0.97 15.22 -3.47
CA ILE A 137 0.81 15.86 -2.16
C ILE A 137 1.99 15.41 -1.28
N PRO A 138 2.86 16.34 -0.80
CA PRO A 138 3.95 15.97 0.09
C PRO A 138 3.40 15.49 1.44
N LEU A 139 4.06 14.48 2.02
CA LEU A 139 3.77 14.06 3.40
C LEU A 139 4.05 15.21 4.37
N SER A 140 3.21 15.33 5.40
CA SER A 140 3.40 16.35 6.42
C SER A 140 4.68 16.08 7.23
N TYR A 141 5.28 17.16 7.75
CA TYR A 141 6.45 17.05 8.63
C TYR A 141 6.19 16.11 9.82
N TYR A 142 5.01 16.20 10.42
CA TYR A 142 4.63 15.34 11.54
C TYR A 142 4.51 13.87 11.13
N ALA A 143 3.98 13.56 9.95
CA ALA A 143 3.93 12.18 9.45
C ALA A 143 5.34 11.60 9.30
N LEU A 144 6.27 12.34 8.69
CA LEU A 144 7.67 11.94 8.56
C LEU A 144 8.36 11.78 9.93
N LEU A 145 8.07 12.67 10.88
CA LEU A 145 8.62 12.58 12.23
C LEU A 145 8.14 11.32 12.95
N GLN A 146 6.85 10.97 12.82
CA GLN A 146 6.30 9.75 13.43
C GLN A 146 6.91 8.50 12.77
N ALA A 147 7.05 8.47 11.44
CA ALA A 147 7.70 7.37 10.74
C ALA A 147 9.14 7.16 11.23
N ARG A 148 9.91 8.24 11.42
CA ARG A 148 11.27 8.17 11.97
C ARG A 148 11.30 7.65 13.41
N ARG A 149 10.35 8.06 14.25
CA ARG A 149 10.24 7.55 15.63
C ARG A 149 9.93 6.06 15.66
N VAL A 150 9.04 5.59 14.80
CA VAL A 150 8.74 4.16 14.66
C VAL A 150 10.00 3.40 14.24
N ALA A 151 10.73 3.88 13.22
CA ALA A 151 11.98 3.26 12.77
C ALA A 151 13.02 3.17 13.89
N GLN A 152 13.20 4.23 14.68
CA GLN A 152 14.09 4.22 15.86
C GLN A 152 13.63 3.25 16.96
N GLY A 153 12.31 3.10 17.13
CA GLY A 153 11.74 2.20 18.13
C GLY A 153 11.92 0.71 17.82
N LEU A 154 12.17 0.35 16.56
CA LEU A 154 12.32 -1.04 16.12
C LEU A 154 13.63 -1.70 16.61
N ARG A 155 14.50 -0.99 17.34
CA ARG A 155 15.84 -1.46 17.78
C ARG A 155 16.73 -1.91 16.62
N CYS A 156 16.47 -1.38 15.42
CA CYS A 156 17.21 -1.67 14.21
C CYS A 156 17.87 -0.39 13.71
N ASP A 157 19.14 -0.15 14.08
CA ASP A 157 19.87 1.09 13.78
C ASP A 157 20.10 1.36 12.26
N GLY A 158 19.81 0.36 11.41
CA GLY A 158 19.96 0.45 9.96
C GLY A 158 18.81 1.14 9.21
N PHE A 159 17.60 1.22 9.79
CA PHE A 159 16.43 1.72 9.06
C PHE A 159 16.36 3.25 9.09
N LYS A 160 16.19 3.85 7.91
CA LYS A 160 16.13 5.31 7.72
C LYS A 160 14.96 5.69 6.82
N VAL A 161 14.21 6.71 7.24
CA VAL A 161 13.12 7.31 6.44
C VAL A 161 13.65 8.56 5.75
N ARG A 162 13.66 8.54 4.42
CA ARG A 162 14.11 9.64 3.56
C ARG A 162 12.93 10.42 3.01
#